data_AF-A0A238U6A1-F1
#
_entry.id   AF-A0A238U6A1-F1
#
_cell.length_a   1.000
_cell.length_b   1.000
_cell.length_c   1.000
_cell.angle_alpha   90.00
_cell.angle_beta   90.00
_cell.angle_gamma   90.00
#
_symmetry.space_group_name_H-M   'P 1'
#
loop_
_entity.id
_entity.type
_entity.pdbx_description
1 polymer ?
#
loop_
_entity_poly.entity_id
_entity_poly.type
_entity_poly.pdbx_seq_one_letter_code
_entity_poly.pdbx_strand_id
1 'polypeptide(L)'
;MMNVLKNILENNLEEFINDLIPNEIPETLRESIIDYIKIRKELSNESDRGVALLSISIIEKLLEDLLKKRLLNEKKIIKDLFDGFGPLSSLSGKTKIAYSIGLIDKTIYDELNLVRSIRNKFAHSPEIIKFSDEEIVQKCNNLKLVIKYKELNSREKFINSTSRLNTLITIEIEKIQKIEPKEFDHESLIKSHLKTLKKLGID
;
A
#
# COMPACT_ATOMS: atom_id res chain seq x y z
N MET A 1 22.35 10.15 -12.39
CA MET A 1 20.95 9.68 -12.21
C MET A 1 19.90 10.52 -12.94
N MET A 2 19.96 11.86 -12.94
CA MET A 2 19.07 12.67 -13.80
C MET A 2 19.26 12.39 -15.30
N ASN A 3 20.50 12.17 -15.79
CA ASN A 3 20.73 11.78 -17.20
C ASN A 3 20.20 10.39 -17.54
N VAL A 4 20.22 9.46 -16.57
CA VAL A 4 19.66 8.11 -16.70
C VAL A 4 18.13 8.18 -16.79
N LEU A 5 17.50 8.96 -15.89
CA LEU A 5 16.06 9.21 -15.93
C LEU A 5 15.62 10.01 -17.17
N LYS A 6 16.49 10.89 -17.70
CA LYS A 6 16.23 11.63 -18.93
C LYS A 6 16.30 10.73 -20.17
N ASN A 7 17.29 9.83 -20.24
CA ASN A 7 17.34 8.77 -21.28
C ASN A 7 16.18 7.78 -21.17
N ILE A 8 15.69 7.47 -19.96
CA ILE A 8 14.47 6.66 -19.71
C ILE A 8 13.21 7.31 -20.30
N LEU A 9 13.18 8.65 -20.43
CA LEU A 9 12.05 9.36 -21.03
C LEU A 9 12.05 9.24 -22.57
N GLU A 10 13.20 9.00 -23.19
CA GLU A 10 13.40 9.08 -24.65
C GLU A 10 13.50 7.71 -25.36
N ASN A 11 13.79 6.60 -24.66
CA ASN A 11 14.00 5.26 -25.26
C ASN A 11 13.01 4.18 -24.79
N ASN A 12 13.03 3.00 -25.44
CA ASN A 12 12.23 1.83 -25.08
C ASN A 12 12.56 1.37 -23.64
N LEU A 13 11.59 1.51 -22.73
CA LEU A 13 11.77 1.36 -21.29
C LEU A 13 12.23 -0.06 -20.91
N GLU A 14 11.74 -1.08 -21.62
CA GLU A 14 12.00 -2.49 -21.33
C GLU A 14 13.45 -2.87 -21.64
N GLU A 15 14.00 -2.41 -22.77
CA GLU A 15 15.37 -2.70 -23.19
C GLU A 15 16.38 -2.08 -22.22
N PHE A 16 16.15 -0.84 -21.80
CA PHE A 16 17.01 -0.13 -20.85
C PHE A 16 16.96 -0.69 -19.42
N ILE A 17 15.78 -1.17 -18.99
CA ILE A 17 15.60 -1.86 -17.71
C ILE A 17 16.41 -3.16 -17.69
N ASN A 18 16.43 -3.90 -18.81
CA ASN A 18 17.19 -5.16 -18.92
C ASN A 18 18.70 -4.93 -18.82
N ASP A 19 19.20 -3.81 -19.36
CA ASP A 19 20.63 -3.47 -19.30
C ASP A 19 21.10 -2.97 -17.92
N LEU A 20 20.21 -2.30 -17.17
CA LEU A 20 20.54 -1.71 -15.87
C LEU A 20 20.39 -2.67 -14.70
N ILE A 21 19.48 -3.64 -14.82
CA ILE A 21 19.15 -4.56 -13.74
C ILE A 21 19.91 -5.88 -13.97
N PRO A 22 20.92 -6.21 -13.14
CA PRO A 22 21.65 -7.46 -13.27
C PRO A 22 20.70 -8.66 -13.26
N ASN A 23 20.94 -9.64 -14.13
CA ASN A 23 20.13 -10.87 -14.21
C ASN A 23 20.24 -11.75 -12.94
N GLU A 24 21.13 -11.41 -12.02
CA GLU A 24 21.39 -12.18 -10.79
C GLU A 24 20.47 -11.81 -9.62
N ILE A 25 19.64 -10.76 -9.74
CA ILE A 25 18.72 -10.38 -8.66
C ILE A 25 17.44 -11.25 -8.67
N PRO A 26 16.81 -11.48 -7.50
CA PRO A 26 15.55 -12.22 -7.43
C PRO A 26 14.46 -11.58 -8.30
N GLU A 27 13.66 -12.39 -9.00
CA GLU A 27 12.62 -11.91 -9.92
C GLU A 27 11.63 -10.93 -9.27
N THR A 28 11.21 -11.22 -8.03
CA THR A 28 10.32 -10.34 -7.27
C THR A 28 10.93 -8.95 -7.00
N LEU A 29 12.25 -8.89 -6.80
CA LEU A 29 12.97 -7.62 -6.65
C LEU A 29 13.08 -6.89 -8.00
N ARG A 30 13.32 -7.64 -9.08
CA ARG A 30 13.36 -7.11 -10.44
C ARG A 30 12.02 -6.48 -10.83
N GLU A 31 10.91 -7.19 -10.67
CA GLU A 31 9.55 -6.68 -10.91
C GLU A 31 9.28 -5.42 -10.09
N SER A 32 9.64 -5.43 -8.79
CA SER A 32 9.47 -4.25 -7.95
C SER A 32 10.29 -3.04 -8.42
N ILE A 33 11.48 -3.23 -8.99
CA ILE A 33 12.31 -2.13 -9.52
C ILE A 33 11.68 -1.59 -10.81
N ILE A 34 11.15 -2.47 -11.66
CA ILE A 34 10.45 -2.11 -12.89
C ILE A 34 9.24 -1.23 -12.57
N ASP A 35 8.40 -1.67 -11.63
CA ASP A 35 7.23 -0.92 -11.20
C ASP A 35 7.61 0.44 -10.59
N TYR A 36 8.67 0.46 -9.77
CA TYR A 36 9.23 1.70 -9.23
C TYR A 36 9.61 2.69 -10.35
N ILE A 37 10.30 2.23 -11.40
CA ILE A 37 10.71 3.08 -12.53
C ILE A 37 9.49 3.57 -13.30
N LYS A 38 8.55 2.69 -13.62
CA LYS A 38 7.31 3.02 -14.34
C LYS A 38 6.49 4.08 -13.61
N ILE A 39 6.18 3.85 -12.34
CA ILE A 39 5.42 4.79 -11.50
C ILE A 39 6.15 6.12 -11.40
N ARG A 40 7.47 6.10 -11.16
CA ARG A 40 8.25 7.34 -11.04
C ARG A 40 8.27 8.13 -12.35
N LYS A 41 8.31 7.47 -13.50
CA LYS A 41 8.22 8.10 -14.83
C LYS A 41 6.86 8.77 -15.01
N GLU A 42 5.78 8.05 -14.72
CA GLU A 42 4.41 8.58 -14.81
C GLU A 42 4.22 9.80 -13.89
N LEU A 43 4.59 9.68 -12.61
CA LEU A 43 4.51 10.77 -11.63
C LEU A 43 5.42 11.96 -11.99
N SER A 44 6.52 11.76 -12.72
CA SER A 44 7.42 12.87 -13.04
C SER A 44 6.75 13.92 -13.94
N ASN A 45 5.82 13.49 -14.80
CA ASN A 45 5.09 14.36 -15.74
C ASN A 45 3.82 14.99 -15.14
N GLU A 46 3.46 14.60 -13.92
CA GLU A 46 2.23 15.06 -13.26
C GLU A 46 2.36 16.44 -12.60
N SER A 47 1.25 17.15 -12.46
CA SER A 47 1.16 18.33 -11.59
C SER A 47 1.40 17.94 -10.12
N ASP A 48 1.72 18.91 -9.24
CA ASP A 48 1.90 18.61 -7.80
C ASP A 48 0.64 17.95 -7.20
N ARG A 49 -0.55 18.43 -7.58
CA ARG A 49 -1.82 17.83 -7.18
C ARG A 49 -1.97 16.42 -7.77
N GLY A 50 -1.62 16.24 -9.05
CA GLY A 50 -1.63 14.94 -9.74
C GLY A 50 -0.75 13.92 -9.05
N VAL A 51 0.51 14.28 -8.73
CA VAL A 51 1.45 13.45 -7.98
C VAL A 51 0.86 13.01 -6.65
N ALA A 52 0.32 13.95 -5.87
CA ALA A 52 -0.23 13.66 -4.54
C ALA A 52 -1.45 12.72 -4.59
N LEU A 53 -2.33 12.91 -5.57
CA LEU A 53 -3.53 12.09 -5.73
C LEU A 53 -3.20 10.71 -6.30
N LEU A 54 -2.48 10.66 -7.43
CA LEU A 54 -2.18 9.42 -8.15
C LEU A 54 -1.33 8.47 -7.30
N SER A 55 -0.28 8.98 -6.63
CA SER A 55 0.57 8.15 -5.77
C SER A 55 -0.23 7.44 -4.68
N ILE A 56 -1.22 8.14 -4.09
CA ILE A 56 -2.03 7.57 -3.02
C ILE A 56 -3.09 6.61 -3.55
N SER A 57 -3.68 6.87 -4.72
CA SER A 57 -4.61 5.94 -5.36
C SER A 57 -3.95 4.59 -5.66
N ILE A 58 -2.70 4.61 -6.14
CA ILE A 58 -1.91 3.38 -6.39
C ILE A 58 -1.70 2.60 -5.09
N ILE A 59 -1.24 3.28 -4.03
CA ILE A 59 -1.02 2.66 -2.71
C ILE A 59 -2.31 2.12 -2.12
N GLU A 60 -3.43 2.85 -2.26
CA GLU A 60 -4.73 2.40 -1.76
C GLU A 60 -5.17 1.09 -2.43
N LYS A 61 -4.93 0.97 -3.75
CA LYS A 61 -5.19 -0.26 -4.49
C LYS A 61 -4.31 -1.42 -4.02
N LEU A 62 -3.02 -1.17 -3.79
CA LEU A 62 -2.11 -2.19 -3.25
C LEU A 62 -2.51 -2.66 -1.84
N LEU A 63 -2.93 -1.75 -0.97
CA LEU A 63 -3.43 -2.14 0.37
C LEU A 63 -4.71 -2.96 0.28
N GLU A 64 -5.58 -2.66 -0.68
CA GLU A 64 -6.75 -3.49 -0.95
C GLU A 64 -6.35 -4.90 -1.41
N ASP A 65 -5.39 -5.02 -2.33
CA ASP A 65 -4.92 -6.31 -2.83
C ASP A 65 -4.21 -7.12 -1.73
N LEU A 66 -3.41 -6.45 -0.88
CA LEU A 66 -2.78 -7.02 0.32
C LEU A 66 -3.84 -7.60 1.27
N LEU A 67 -4.89 -6.85 1.56
CA LEU A 67 -5.97 -7.31 2.44
C LEU A 67 -6.78 -8.44 1.79
N LYS A 68 -7.13 -8.33 0.51
CA LYS A 68 -7.86 -9.38 -0.23
C LYS A 68 -7.08 -10.70 -0.29
N LYS A 69 -5.74 -10.65 -0.38
CA LYS A 69 -4.90 -11.86 -0.36
C LYS A 69 -4.87 -12.53 1.01
N ARG A 70 -5.04 -11.76 2.10
CA ARG A 70 -5.06 -12.28 3.47
C ARG A 70 -6.45 -12.75 3.93
N LEU A 71 -7.52 -12.06 3.54
CA LEU A 71 -8.88 -12.34 4.00
C LEU A 71 -9.49 -13.57 3.29
N LEU A 72 -10.55 -14.13 3.89
CA LEU A 72 -11.39 -15.12 3.20
C LEU A 72 -12.03 -14.43 1.99
N ASN A 73 -11.65 -14.87 0.79
CA ASN A 73 -11.98 -14.20 -0.47
C ASN A 73 -13.39 -14.55 -0.98
N GLU A 74 -14.39 -14.51 -0.10
CA GLU A 74 -15.78 -14.71 -0.48
C GLU A 74 -16.31 -13.48 -1.22
N LYS A 75 -16.69 -13.65 -2.48
CA LYS A 75 -17.00 -12.54 -3.41
C LYS A 75 -17.99 -11.52 -2.83
N LYS A 76 -19.05 -11.97 -2.16
CA LYS A 76 -20.06 -11.08 -1.57
C LYS A 76 -19.51 -10.30 -0.38
N ILE A 77 -18.85 -10.99 0.55
CA ILE A 77 -18.25 -10.37 1.75
C ILE A 77 -17.18 -9.36 1.34
N ILE A 78 -16.30 -9.71 0.41
CA ILE A 78 -15.28 -8.81 -0.10
C ILE A 78 -15.92 -7.56 -0.73
N LYS A 79 -17.00 -7.71 -1.50
CA LYS A 79 -17.71 -6.54 -2.03
C LYS A 79 -18.23 -5.63 -0.92
N ASP A 80 -18.91 -6.20 0.08
CA ASP A 80 -19.49 -5.45 1.20
C ASP A 80 -18.42 -4.78 2.08
N LEU A 81 -17.21 -5.35 2.14
CA LEU A 81 -16.09 -4.78 2.88
C LEU A 81 -15.47 -3.56 2.19
N PHE A 82 -15.24 -3.63 0.87
CA PHE A 82 -14.43 -2.66 0.14
C PHE A 82 -15.23 -1.62 -0.67
N ASP A 83 -16.49 -1.88 -1.01
CA ASP A 83 -17.30 -0.97 -1.82
C ASP A 83 -18.16 -0.03 -0.96
N GLY A 84 -18.59 1.10 -1.55
CA GLY A 84 -19.55 2.02 -0.94
C GLY A 84 -19.14 2.52 0.45
N PHE A 85 -20.00 2.26 1.44
CA PHE A 85 -19.75 2.62 2.85
C PHE A 85 -19.16 1.45 3.67
N GLY A 86 -18.58 0.46 2.99
CA GLY A 86 -17.92 -0.67 3.64
C GLY A 86 -16.75 -0.24 4.54
N PRO A 87 -16.44 -1.03 5.59
CA PRO A 87 -15.41 -0.68 6.57
C PRO A 87 -13.99 -0.53 5.99
N LEU A 88 -13.73 -1.13 4.82
CA LEU A 88 -12.47 -1.07 4.09
C LEU A 88 -12.55 -0.21 2.82
N SER A 89 -13.61 0.58 2.63
CA SER A 89 -13.78 1.40 1.44
C SER A 89 -12.82 2.58 1.34
N SER A 90 -12.23 3.00 2.47
CA SER A 90 -11.27 4.11 2.51
C SER A 90 -9.84 3.66 2.80
N LEU A 91 -8.87 4.41 2.29
CA LEU A 91 -7.45 4.25 2.62
C LEU A 91 -7.22 4.17 4.13
N SER A 92 -7.87 5.05 4.91
CA SER A 92 -7.68 5.04 6.37
C SER A 92 -8.18 3.74 7.01
N GLY A 93 -9.29 3.16 6.52
CA GLY A 93 -9.78 1.87 6.99
C GLY A 93 -8.82 0.74 6.66
N LYS A 94 -8.39 0.68 5.38
CA LYS A 94 -7.41 -0.29 4.89
C LYS A 94 -6.09 -0.23 5.67
N THR A 95 -5.52 0.97 5.86
CA THR A 95 -4.27 1.17 6.62
C THR A 95 -4.39 0.71 8.08
N LYS A 96 -5.51 1.02 8.75
CA LYS A 96 -5.73 0.59 10.15
C LYS A 96 -5.81 -0.93 10.25
N ILE A 97 -6.62 -1.58 9.42
CA ILE A 97 -6.79 -3.03 9.48
C ILE A 97 -5.51 -3.76 9.08
N ALA A 98 -4.83 -3.32 8.01
CA ALA A 98 -3.56 -3.92 7.60
C ALA A 98 -2.52 -3.92 8.72
N TYR A 99 -2.42 -2.82 9.49
CA TYR A 99 -1.54 -2.75 10.65
C TYR A 99 -2.04 -3.62 11.81
N SER A 100 -3.34 -3.53 12.16
CA SER A 100 -3.91 -4.25 13.29
C SER A 100 -3.79 -5.77 13.18
N ILE A 101 -3.79 -6.32 11.97
CA ILE A 101 -3.62 -7.76 11.74
C ILE A 101 -2.20 -8.15 11.32
N GLY A 102 -1.24 -7.21 11.39
CA GLY A 102 0.19 -7.48 11.20
C GLY A 102 0.64 -7.67 9.75
N LEU A 103 -0.07 -7.13 8.75
CA LEU A 103 0.37 -7.15 7.34
C LEU A 103 1.35 -6.03 7.00
N ILE A 104 1.39 -4.98 7.81
CA ILE A 104 2.35 -3.89 7.69
C ILE A 104 2.90 -3.56 9.08
N ASP A 105 4.13 -3.07 9.14
CA ASP A 105 4.75 -2.65 10.38
C ASP A 105 4.37 -1.21 10.75
N LYS A 106 4.87 -0.76 11.92
CA LYS A 106 4.63 0.60 12.41
C LYS A 106 5.24 1.66 11.48
N THR A 107 6.37 1.36 10.85
CA THR A 107 7.05 2.26 9.91
C THR A 107 6.15 2.57 8.70
N ILE A 108 5.63 1.53 8.03
CA ILE A 108 4.72 1.66 6.89
C ILE A 108 3.42 2.34 7.33
N TYR A 109 2.87 1.96 8.48
CA TYR A 109 1.64 2.56 9.00
C TYR A 109 1.75 4.07 9.23
N ASP A 110 2.82 4.52 9.89
CA ASP A 110 3.04 5.94 10.18
C ASP A 110 3.32 6.73 8.89
N GLU A 111 4.10 6.16 7.98
CA GLU A 111 4.40 6.78 6.69
C GLU A 111 3.12 6.94 5.85
N LEU A 112 2.27 5.91 5.77
CA LEU A 112 0.96 5.94 5.09
C LEU A 112 0.06 7.08 5.62
N ASN A 113 0.03 7.26 6.94
CA ASN A 113 -0.75 8.34 7.55
C ASN A 113 -0.18 9.72 7.20
N LEU A 114 1.14 9.86 7.17
CA LEU A 114 1.79 11.10 6.80
C LEU A 114 1.52 11.46 5.33
N VAL A 115 1.74 10.53 4.39
CA VAL A 115 1.47 10.77 2.96
C VAL A 115 -0.01 10.99 2.67
N ARG A 116 -0.92 10.31 3.39
CA ARG A 116 -2.37 10.57 3.35
C ARG A 116 -2.68 11.99 3.81
N SER A 117 -2.05 12.45 4.88
CA SER A 117 -2.27 13.82 5.38
C SER A 117 -1.82 14.89 4.36
N ILE A 118 -0.72 14.64 3.66
CA ILE A 118 -0.23 15.50 2.58
C ILE A 118 -1.23 15.48 1.41
N ARG A 119 -1.64 14.29 0.95
CA ARG A 119 -2.65 14.16 -0.13
C ARG A 119 -3.95 14.86 0.22
N ASN A 120 -4.41 14.76 1.46
CA ASN A 120 -5.67 15.39 1.87
C ASN A 120 -5.60 16.93 1.73
N LYS A 121 -4.45 17.55 1.95
CA LYS A 121 -4.25 18.97 1.68
C LYS A 121 -4.41 19.28 0.19
N PHE A 122 -3.78 18.50 -0.68
CA PHE A 122 -3.94 18.62 -2.14
C PHE A 122 -5.37 18.35 -2.60
N ALA A 123 -6.08 17.39 -1.99
CA ALA A 123 -7.44 17.03 -2.39
C ALA A 123 -8.45 18.11 -2.02
N HIS A 124 -8.37 18.65 -0.79
CA HIS A 124 -9.39 19.52 -0.22
C HIS A 124 -9.07 21.02 -0.31
N SER A 125 -7.87 21.40 -0.79
CA SER A 125 -7.57 22.81 -1.02
C SER A 125 -8.38 23.36 -2.20
N PRO A 126 -9.12 24.46 -2.02
CA PRO A 126 -9.74 25.19 -3.12
C PRO A 126 -8.70 25.96 -3.96
N GLU A 127 -7.57 26.30 -3.35
CA GLU A 127 -6.46 27.00 -4.01
C GLU A 127 -5.44 26.01 -4.59
N ILE A 128 -4.68 26.48 -5.58
CA ILE A 128 -3.55 25.73 -6.15
C ILE A 128 -2.41 25.77 -5.12
N ILE A 129 -2.20 24.65 -4.44
CA ILE A 129 -1.04 24.45 -3.55
C ILE A 129 0.06 23.64 -4.24
N LYS A 130 1.29 23.80 -3.77
CA LYS A 130 2.49 23.18 -4.31
C LYS A 130 3.27 22.45 -3.23
N PHE A 131 4.13 21.52 -3.65
CA PHE A 131 5.08 20.87 -2.74
C PHE A 131 6.11 21.85 -2.14
N SER A 132 6.31 23.01 -2.77
CA SER A 132 7.17 24.08 -2.26
C SER A 132 6.55 24.89 -1.13
N ASP A 133 5.26 24.72 -0.85
CA ASP A 133 4.58 25.48 0.19
C ASP A 133 5.05 25.03 1.57
N GLU A 134 5.25 25.98 2.48
CA GLU A 134 5.93 25.74 3.76
C GLU A 134 5.29 24.60 4.57
N GLU A 135 3.96 24.56 4.65
CA GLU A 135 3.23 23.50 5.37
C GLU A 135 3.55 22.11 4.77
N ILE A 136 3.58 22.01 3.44
CA ILE A 136 3.84 20.74 2.74
C ILE A 136 5.31 20.35 2.88
N VAL A 137 6.22 21.32 2.80
CA VAL A 137 7.67 21.11 3.03
C VAL A 137 7.91 20.51 4.41
N GLN A 138 7.31 21.09 5.45
CA GLN A 138 7.44 20.58 6.82
C GLN A 138 6.93 19.13 6.95
N LYS A 139 5.79 18.80 6.34
CA LYS A 139 5.28 17.42 6.32
C LYS A 139 6.20 16.47 5.56
N CYS A 140 6.70 16.86 4.39
CA CYS A 140 7.62 16.06 3.59
C CYS A 140 8.96 15.81 4.29
N ASN A 141 9.41 16.72 5.15
CA ASN A 141 10.63 16.53 5.95
C ASN A 141 10.49 15.46 7.04
N ASN A 142 9.27 15.10 7.42
CA ASN A 142 8.99 14.04 8.40
C ASN A 142 8.86 12.65 7.78
N LEU A 143 8.94 12.52 6.44
CA LEU A 143 8.89 11.24 5.74
C LEU A 143 10.17 10.45 6.04
N LYS A 144 10.02 9.23 6.56
CA LYS A 144 11.12 8.39 7.03
C LYS A 144 11.62 7.40 5.98
N LEU A 145 10.82 7.11 4.96
CA LEU A 145 11.16 6.14 3.91
C LEU A 145 11.94 6.76 2.73
N VAL A 146 12.39 8.00 2.87
CA VAL A 146 13.17 8.71 1.85
C VAL A 146 14.64 8.28 1.89
N ILE A 147 15.17 7.73 0.80
CA ILE A 147 16.61 7.51 0.66
C ILE A 147 17.31 8.81 0.25
N LYS A 148 18.24 9.26 1.09
CA LYS A 148 19.09 10.42 0.82
C LYS A 148 20.32 9.99 0.01
N TYR A 149 20.21 10.02 -1.32
CA TYR A 149 21.34 9.85 -2.24
C TYR A 149 21.81 11.19 -2.84
N LYS A 150 21.06 12.27 -2.58
CA LYS A 150 21.34 13.67 -2.89
C LYS A 150 20.39 14.54 -2.06
N GLU A 151 20.53 15.86 -2.15
CA GLU A 151 19.50 16.78 -1.67
C GLU A 151 18.23 16.66 -2.52
N LEU A 152 17.10 16.42 -1.85
CA LEU A 152 15.79 16.21 -2.48
C LEU A 152 14.83 17.32 -2.08
N ASN A 153 14.13 17.88 -3.07
CA ASN A 153 13.02 18.79 -2.79
C ASN A 153 11.79 18.01 -2.26
N SER A 154 10.79 18.73 -1.73
CA SER A 154 9.60 18.12 -1.11
C SER A 154 8.81 17.21 -2.05
N ARG A 155 8.71 17.56 -3.34
CA ARG A 155 8.06 16.73 -4.36
C ARG A 155 8.82 15.41 -4.56
N GLU A 156 10.15 15.48 -4.69
CA GLU A 156 11.01 14.31 -4.81
C GLU A 156 10.99 13.43 -3.56
N LYS A 157 10.91 14.02 -2.36
CA LYS A 157 10.75 13.29 -1.08
C LYS A 157 9.43 12.53 -1.05
N PHE A 158 8.33 13.20 -1.42
CA PHE A 158 7.02 12.57 -1.48
C PHE A 158 7.00 11.40 -2.46
N ILE A 159 7.48 11.61 -3.70
CA ILE A 159 7.57 10.55 -4.72
C ILE A 159 8.45 9.39 -4.23
N ASN A 160 9.62 9.67 -3.65
CA ASN A 160 10.49 8.60 -3.12
C ASN A 160 9.77 7.78 -2.04
N SER A 161 9.12 8.45 -1.09
CA SER A 161 8.40 7.78 0.00
C SER A 161 7.24 6.93 -0.52
N THR A 162 6.39 7.47 -1.41
CA THR A 162 5.26 6.72 -1.95
C THR A 162 5.70 5.56 -2.85
N SER A 163 6.73 5.75 -3.69
CA SER A 163 7.29 4.65 -4.47
C SER A 163 7.96 3.59 -3.58
N ARG A 164 8.55 3.97 -2.44
CA ARG A 164 9.07 3.00 -1.46
C ARG A 164 7.94 2.22 -0.78
N LEU A 165 6.86 2.90 -0.38
CA LEU A 165 5.66 2.24 0.15
C LEU A 165 5.12 1.22 -0.85
N ASN A 166 5.03 1.59 -2.12
CA ASN A 166 4.63 0.68 -3.21
C ASN A 166 5.48 -0.59 -3.22
N THR A 167 6.81 -0.44 -3.29
CA THR A 167 7.77 -1.56 -3.24
C THR A 167 7.58 -2.44 -2.01
N LEU A 168 7.53 -1.85 -0.82
CA LEU A 168 7.44 -2.62 0.42
C LEU A 168 6.11 -3.40 0.50
N ILE A 169 5.00 -2.76 0.15
CA ILE A 169 3.68 -3.41 0.17
C ILE A 169 3.62 -4.53 -0.88
N THR A 170 4.14 -4.33 -2.10
CA THR A 170 4.22 -5.38 -3.12
C THR A 170 5.02 -6.59 -2.63
N ILE A 171 6.16 -6.36 -1.99
CA ILE A 171 6.97 -7.44 -1.39
C ILE A 171 6.17 -8.18 -0.30
N GLU A 172 5.41 -7.47 0.54
CA GLU A 172 4.57 -8.11 1.56
C GLU A 172 3.41 -8.90 0.95
N ILE A 173 2.80 -8.43 -0.15
CA ILE A 173 1.78 -9.18 -0.90
C ILE A 173 2.34 -10.54 -1.31
N GLU A 174 3.56 -10.62 -1.83
CA GLU A 174 4.18 -11.89 -2.25
C GLU A 174 4.44 -12.87 -1.11
N LYS A 175 4.60 -12.38 0.12
CA LYS A 175 4.81 -13.22 1.31
C LYS A 175 3.51 -13.72 1.94
N ILE A 176 2.34 -13.20 1.54
CA ILE A 176 1.07 -13.56 2.16
C ILE A 176 0.71 -15.02 1.87
N GLN A 177 0.52 -15.77 2.96
CA GLN A 177 -0.16 -17.06 2.94
C GLN A 177 -1.68 -16.86 3.03
N LYS A 178 -2.43 -17.56 2.19
CA LYS A 178 -3.90 -17.56 2.24
C LYS A 178 -4.38 -18.18 3.55
N ILE A 179 -5.45 -17.63 4.11
CA ILE A 179 -6.15 -18.25 5.22
C ILE A 179 -7.23 -19.17 4.66
N GLU A 180 -7.35 -20.36 5.26
CA GLU A 180 -8.46 -21.27 4.99
C GLU A 180 -9.57 -21.06 6.03
N PRO A 181 -10.84 -21.27 5.66
CA PRO A 181 -11.94 -21.17 6.60
C PRO A 181 -11.77 -22.26 7.68
N LYS A 182 -11.95 -21.86 8.94
CA LYS A 182 -11.92 -22.82 10.05
C LYS A 182 -13.24 -23.58 10.09
N GLU A 183 -13.18 -24.90 9.93
CA GLU A 183 -14.32 -25.79 10.16
C GLU A 183 -14.47 -26.07 11.66
N PHE A 184 -15.71 -26.06 12.13
CA PHE A 184 -16.05 -26.37 13.51
C PHE A 184 -17.02 -27.56 13.55
N ASP A 185 -16.69 -28.59 14.32
CA ASP A 185 -17.59 -29.72 14.59
C ASP A 185 -18.63 -29.34 15.66
N HIS A 186 -19.63 -28.57 15.22
CA HIS A 186 -20.72 -28.14 16.08
C HIS A 186 -21.54 -29.32 16.62
N GLU A 187 -21.68 -30.40 15.85
CA GLU A 187 -22.52 -31.54 16.23
C GLU A 187 -21.94 -32.27 17.46
N SER A 188 -20.63 -32.55 17.45
CA SER A 188 -19.96 -33.17 18.59
C SER A 188 -19.98 -32.27 19.83
N LEU A 189 -19.75 -30.97 19.67
CA LEU A 189 -19.85 -29.99 20.75
C LEU A 189 -21.26 -29.97 21.37
N ILE A 190 -22.30 -29.93 20.54
CA ILE A 190 -23.70 -29.97 21.00
C ILE A 190 -23.99 -31.28 21.73
N LYS A 191 -23.59 -32.43 21.18
CA LYS A 191 -23.77 -33.75 21.84
C LYS A 191 -23.08 -33.79 23.21
N SER A 192 -21.87 -33.27 23.32
CA SER A 192 -21.12 -33.19 24.57
C SER A 192 -21.82 -32.28 25.59
N HIS A 193 -22.31 -31.13 25.14
CA HIS A 193 -23.04 -30.19 25.98
C HIS A 193 -24.35 -30.79 26.51
N LEU A 194 -25.17 -31.39 25.65
CA LEU A 194 -26.42 -32.06 26.03
C LEU A 194 -26.18 -33.22 27.01
N LYS A 195 -25.11 -34.01 26.80
CA LYS A 195 -24.71 -35.06 27.75
C LYS A 195 -24.35 -34.50 29.12
N THR A 196 -23.77 -33.30 29.16
CA THR A 196 -23.41 -32.62 30.41
C THR A 196 -24.64 -32.06 31.13
N LEU A 197 -25.56 -31.41 30.41
CA LEU A 197 -26.83 -30.91 30.97
C LEU A 197 -27.66 -32.04 31.60
N LYS A 198 -27.80 -33.17 30.88
CA LYS A 198 -28.49 -34.36 31.41
C LYS A 198 -27.88 -34.89 32.70
N LYS A 199 -26.55 -34.84 32.87
CA LYS A 199 -25.88 -35.25 34.12
C LYS A 199 -26.17 -34.31 35.29
N LEU A 200 -26.50 -33.06 35.01
CA LEU A 200 -26.81 -32.04 36.02
C LEU A 200 -28.31 -31.99 36.34
N GLY A 201 -29.14 -32.85 35.71
CA GLY A 201 -30.60 -32.83 35.89
C GLY A 201 -31.27 -31.60 35.29
N ILE A 202 -30.62 -30.95 34.32
CA ILE A 202 -31.16 -29.82 33.57
C ILE A 202 -31.71 -30.37 32.26
N ASP A 203 -33.03 -30.28 32.07
CA ASP A 203 -33.72 -30.63 30.83
C ASP A 203 -33.54 -29.56 29.74
#